data_AF-X1G148-F1
#
_entry.id   AF-X1G148-F1
#
_cell.length_a   1.000
_cell.length_b   1.000
_cell.length_c   1.000
_cell.angle_alpha   90.00
_cell.angle_beta   90.00
_cell.angle_gamma   90.00
#
_symmetry.space_group_name_H-M   'P 1'
#
loop_
_entity.id
_entity.type
_entity.pdbx_description
1 polymer ?
#
loop_
_entity_poly.entity_id
_entity_poly.type
_entity_poly.pdbx_seq_one_letter_code
_entity_poly.pdbx_strand_id
1 'polypeptide(L)'
;MQYVDGNRVAGEVNWYIAKMWQELLKGWIPEYINKEQYNSIKLNKDEFYPCLVGWVGICCSYSGKWFGGYAGKVETKGGLRDYQTEAFANVKKQLPKLKG
;
A
#
# COMPACT_ATOMS: atom_id res chain seq x y z
N MET A 1 5.74 5.05 -29.06
CA MET A 1 5.21 4.55 -27.76
C MET A 1 3.79 4.09 -28.02
N GLN A 2 3.44 2.84 -27.73
CA GLN A 2 2.11 2.30 -28.01
C GLN A 2 1.23 2.49 -26.76
N TYR A 3 0.08 3.15 -26.92
CA TYR A 3 -0.88 3.34 -25.83
C TYR A 3 -2.03 2.34 -25.99
N VAL A 4 -2.60 1.91 -24.86
CA VAL A 4 -3.84 1.14 -24.86
C VAL A 4 -4.99 2.12 -24.70
N ASP A 5 -5.82 2.25 -25.72
CA ASP A 5 -6.95 3.19 -25.79
C ASP A 5 -8.24 2.65 -25.16
N GLY A 6 -8.29 1.35 -24.86
CA GLY A 6 -9.44 0.67 -24.26
C GLY A 6 -9.42 0.58 -22.73
N ASN A 7 -10.49 0.01 -22.17
CA ASN A 7 -10.59 -0.30 -20.74
C ASN A 7 -9.45 -1.22 -20.30
N ARG A 8 -8.86 -0.94 -19.14
CA ARG A 8 -7.87 -1.80 -18.49
C ARG A 8 -8.49 -2.45 -17.28
N VAL A 9 -8.31 -3.77 -17.16
CA VAL A 9 -8.73 -4.53 -15.99
C VAL A 9 -7.51 -4.74 -15.10
N ALA A 10 -7.57 -4.24 -13.87
CA ALA A 10 -6.55 -4.52 -12.88
C ALA A 10 -6.77 -5.93 -12.29
N GLY A 11 -5.71 -6.73 -12.22
CA GLY A 11 -5.71 -8.04 -11.61
C GLY A 11 -4.62 -8.13 -10.54
N GLU A 12 -4.93 -8.80 -9.44
CA GLU A 12 -4.01 -9.00 -8.33
C GLU A 12 -4.25 -10.40 -7.75
N VAL A 13 -3.18 -11.16 -7.56
CA VAL A 13 -3.24 -12.55 -7.06
C VAL A 13 -3.27 -12.56 -5.54
N ASN A 14 -2.64 -11.57 -4.90
CA ASN A 14 -2.66 -11.46 -3.45
C ASN A 14 -3.98 -10.85 -2.99
N TRP A 15 -4.84 -11.69 -2.40
CA TRP A 15 -6.15 -11.31 -1.90
C TRP A 15 -6.15 -10.09 -0.97
N TYR A 16 -5.14 -9.94 -0.11
CA TYR A 16 -5.04 -8.78 0.79
C TYR A 16 -4.83 -7.47 0.02
N ILE A 17 -3.99 -7.49 -1.02
CA ILE A 17 -3.74 -6.32 -1.88
C ILE A 17 -5.00 -5.99 -2.69
N ALA A 18 -5.71 -7.00 -3.20
CA ALA A 18 -6.98 -6.81 -3.88
C ALA A 18 -8.02 -6.14 -2.95
N LYS A 19 -8.12 -6.60 -1.69
CA LYS A 19 -9.00 -6.01 -0.67
C LYS A 19 -8.59 -4.59 -0.29
N MET A 20 -7.29 -4.31 -0.21
CA MET A 20 -6.76 -2.96 -0.01
C MET A 20 -7.29 -2.00 -1.09
N TRP A 21 -7.15 -2.36 -2.37
CA TRP A 21 -7.65 -1.51 -3.45
C TRP A 21 -9.17 -1.31 -3.41
N GLN A 22 -9.95 -2.35 -3.13
CA GLN A 22 -11.41 -2.24 -3.00
C GLN A 22 -11.82 -1.24 -1.92
N GLU A 23 -11.18 -1.27 -0.75
CA GLU A 23 -11.52 -0.36 0.34
C GLU A 23 -11.01 1.08 0.08
N LEU A 24 -9.83 1.23 -0.53
CA LEU A 24 -9.34 2.55 -0.95
C LEU A 24 -10.31 3.24 -1.92
N LEU A 25 -10.92 2.50 -2.86
CA LEU A 25 -11.93 3.04 -3.78
C LEU A 25 -13.23 3.45 -3.08
N LYS A 26 -13.57 2.81 -1.95
CA LYS A 26 -14.71 3.17 -1.10
C LYS A 26 -14.41 4.36 -0.17
N GLY A 27 -13.20 4.92 -0.22
CA GLY A 27 -12.80 6.07 0.58
C GLY A 27 -12.14 5.70 1.91
N TRP A 28 -11.74 4.45 2.12
CA TRP A 28 -10.88 4.11 3.25
C TRP A 28 -9.54 4.84 3.14
N ILE A 29 -9.05 5.36 4.26
CA ILE A 29 -7.77 6.07 4.35
C ILE A 29 -6.89 5.30 5.34
N PRO A 30 -5.69 4.85 4.92
CA PRO A 30 -4.77 4.17 5.82
C PRO A 30 -4.14 5.16 6.81
N GLU A 31 -3.95 4.70 8.04
CA GLU A 31 -3.19 5.41 9.06
C GLU A 31 -1.69 5.14 8.93
N TYR A 32 -0.89 5.97 9.61
CA TYR A 32 0.54 5.73 9.73
C TYR A 32 0.80 4.51 10.61
N ILE A 33 1.69 3.62 10.16
CA ILE A 33 2.04 2.37 10.82
C ILE A 33 3.45 2.48 11.38
N ASN A 34 3.62 2.24 12.68
CA ASN A 34 4.96 2.14 13.28
C ASN A 34 5.55 0.73 13.09
N LYS A 35 6.81 0.55 13.54
CA LYS A 35 7.55 -0.69 13.31
C LYS A 35 6.94 -1.88 14.08
N GLU A 36 6.42 -1.63 15.27
CA GLU A 36 5.81 -2.63 16.14
C GLU A 36 4.49 -3.13 15.54
N GLN A 37 3.63 -2.21 15.10
CA GLN A 37 2.39 -2.50 14.38
C GLN A 37 2.68 -3.27 13.08
N TYR A 38 3.66 -2.83 12.29
CA TYR A 38 4.08 -3.53 11.08
C TYR A 38 4.44 -5.00 11.37
N ASN A 39 5.23 -5.25 12.43
CA ASN A 39 5.64 -6.60 12.79
C ASN A 39 4.47 -7.44 13.31
N SER A 40 3.57 -6.86 14.10
CA SER A 40 2.36 -7.53 14.60
C SER A 40 1.45 -7.95 13.43
N ILE A 41 1.14 -7.03 12.51
CA ILE A 41 0.33 -7.31 11.32
C ILE A 41 1.03 -8.32 10.40
N LYS A 42 2.36 -8.27 10.30
CA LYS A 42 3.14 -9.24 9.53
C LYS A 42 3.01 -10.66 10.10
N LEU A 43 2.97 -10.82 11.42
CA LEU A 43 2.94 -12.14 12.05
C LEU A 43 1.52 -12.71 12.17
N ASN A 44 0.51 -11.85 12.36
CA ASN A 44 -0.86 -12.27 12.70
C ASN A 44 -1.88 -11.76 11.67
N LYS A 45 -1.65 -11.98 10.37
CA LYS A 45 -2.43 -11.34 9.28
C LYS A 45 -3.94 -11.58 9.37
N ASP A 46 -4.32 -12.76 9.83
CA ASP A 46 -5.69 -13.22 10.01
C ASP A 46 -6.44 -12.52 11.14
N GLU A 47 -5.73 -11.85 12.06
CA GLU A 47 -6.31 -11.06 13.14
C GLU A 47 -6.67 -9.62 12.71
N PHE A 48 -6.24 -9.18 11.53
CA PHE A 48 -6.42 -7.82 11.05
C PHE A 48 -7.33 -7.72 9.83
N TYR A 49 -7.92 -6.54 9.63
CA TYR A 49 -8.70 -6.26 8.42
C TYR A 49 -7.86 -6.48 7.16
N PRO A 50 -8.37 -7.20 6.14
CA PRO A 50 -7.58 -7.57 4.98
C PRO A 50 -6.99 -6.38 4.20
N CYS A 51 -7.73 -5.26 4.12
CA CYS A 51 -7.25 -4.04 3.48
C CYS A 51 -6.04 -3.44 4.20
N LEU A 52 -6.03 -3.48 5.54
CA LEU A 52 -4.91 -3.04 6.36
C LEU A 52 -3.68 -3.93 6.12
N VAL A 53 -3.86 -5.26 6.13
CA VAL A 53 -2.77 -6.20 5.84
C VAL A 53 -2.18 -5.95 4.46
N GLY A 54 -3.02 -5.71 3.45
CA GLY A 54 -2.57 -5.38 2.10
C GLY A 54 -1.76 -4.07 2.06
N TRP A 55 -2.26 -3.03 2.73
CA TRP A 55 -1.58 -1.74 2.85
C TRP A 55 -0.21 -1.86 3.53
N VAL A 56 -0.15 -2.54 4.67
CA VAL A 56 1.10 -2.74 5.41
C VAL A 56 2.08 -3.60 4.61
N GLY A 57 1.57 -4.66 3.98
CA GLY A 57 2.37 -5.61 3.22
C GLY A 57 3.02 -5.02 1.98
N ILE A 58 2.52 -3.92 1.42
CA ILE A 58 3.11 -3.25 0.25
C ILE A 58 3.56 -1.83 0.58
N CYS A 59 2.64 -0.94 0.92
CA CYS A 59 2.90 0.49 1.06
C CYS A 59 3.70 0.87 2.32
N CYS A 60 3.71 0.00 3.34
CA CYS A 60 4.59 0.15 4.51
C CYS A 60 5.82 -0.77 4.44
N SER A 61 6.07 -1.41 3.29
CA SER A 61 7.17 -2.34 3.10
C SER A 61 8.27 -1.78 2.19
N TYR A 62 9.52 -2.07 2.54
CA TYR A 62 10.70 -1.60 1.81
C TYR A 62 10.64 -2.03 0.34
N SER A 63 10.86 -1.06 -0.55
CA SER A 63 10.73 -1.22 -2.00
C SER A 63 9.37 -1.75 -2.48
N GLY A 64 8.30 -1.60 -1.70
CA GLY A 64 6.98 -2.11 -2.05
C GLY A 64 6.89 -3.64 -2.12
N LYS A 65 7.89 -4.37 -1.58
CA LYS A 65 7.92 -5.82 -1.61
C LYS A 65 7.01 -6.38 -0.52
N TRP A 66 6.20 -7.39 -0.85
CA TRP A 66 5.32 -8.06 0.11
C TRP A 66 6.03 -8.42 1.42
N PHE A 67 5.75 -7.66 2.49
CA PHE A 67 6.38 -7.74 3.81
C PHE A 67 7.92 -7.79 3.80
N GLY A 68 8.55 -7.10 2.85
CA GLY A 68 10.00 -7.12 2.58
C GLY A 68 10.88 -6.44 3.64
N GLY A 69 10.28 -5.71 4.57
CA GLY A 69 10.96 -4.98 5.65
C GLY A 69 10.20 -3.69 5.94
N TYR A 70 10.23 -3.19 7.18
CA TYR A 70 9.49 -1.96 7.52
C TYR A 70 10.04 -0.75 6.75
N ALA A 71 9.15 0.00 6.09
CA ALA A 71 9.43 1.31 5.51
C ALA A 71 8.68 2.38 6.31
N GLY A 72 9.43 3.25 6.97
CA GLY A 72 8.88 4.36 7.76
C GLY A 72 9.69 5.63 7.50
N LYS A 73 9.93 6.40 8.57
CA LYS A 73 10.79 7.59 8.50
C LYS A 73 12.26 7.21 8.57
N VAL A 74 13.06 7.64 7.59
CA VAL A 74 14.49 7.32 7.48
C VAL A 74 15.28 8.53 7.01
N GLU A 75 16.41 8.80 7.66
CA GLU A 75 17.38 9.79 7.19
C GLU A 75 18.14 9.22 5.99
N THR A 76 18.11 9.92 4.86
CA THR A 76 18.83 9.52 3.64
C THR A 76 19.89 10.55 3.29
N LYS A 77 20.73 10.26 2.30
CA LYS A 77 21.67 11.27 1.76
C LYS A 77 20.96 12.51 1.22
N GLY A 78 19.68 12.41 0.86
CA GLY A 78 18.84 13.53 0.41
C GLY A 78 17.96 14.14 1.51
N GLY A 79 18.20 13.81 2.78
CA GLY A 79 17.41 14.26 3.92
C GLY A 79 16.41 13.22 4.44
N LEU A 80 15.62 13.63 5.43
CA LEU A 80 14.56 12.85 6.04
C LEU A 80 13.46 12.50 5.02
N ARG A 81 13.17 11.21 4.87
CA ARG A 81 12.07 10.71 4.04
C ARG A 81 11.03 10.01 4.89
N ASP A 82 9.76 10.15 4.51
CA ASP A 82 8.63 9.43 5.06
C ASP A 82 7.99 8.57 3.95
N TYR A 83 8.44 7.32 3.85
CA TYR A 83 8.05 6.42 2.76
C TYR A 83 6.54 6.09 2.76
N GLN A 84 5.88 6.09 3.92
CA GLN A 84 4.45 5.79 4.00
C GLN A 84 3.61 6.96 3.49
N THR A 85 3.96 8.17 3.89
CA THR A 85 3.32 9.40 3.40
C THR A 85 3.50 9.52 1.88
N GLU A 86 4.70 9.25 1.37
CA GLU A 86 4.98 9.22 -0.07
C GLU A 86 4.19 8.14 -0.81
N ALA A 87 4.11 6.92 -0.26
CA ALA A 87 3.33 5.83 -0.84
C ALA A 87 1.85 6.19 -0.93
N PHE A 88 1.27 6.77 0.13
CA PHE A 88 -0.11 7.25 0.12
C PHE A 88 -0.33 8.37 -0.89
N ALA A 89 0.57 9.34 -0.97
CA ALA A 89 0.47 10.40 -1.97
C ALA A 89 0.47 9.85 -3.40
N ASN A 90 1.26 8.81 -3.68
CA ASN A 90 1.32 8.16 -4.98
C ASN A 90 0.06 7.33 -5.30
N VAL A 91 -0.45 6.57 -4.33
CA VAL A 91 -1.71 5.81 -4.48
C VAL A 91 -2.89 6.76 -4.67
N LYS A 92 -2.99 7.82 -3.86
CA LYS A 92 -4.06 8.81 -3.91
C LYS A 92 -4.20 9.48 -5.28
N LYS A 93 -3.09 9.72 -5.99
CA LYS A 93 -3.10 10.27 -7.36
C LYS A 93 -3.71 9.30 -8.39
N GLN A 94 -3.71 8.00 -8.12
CA GLN A 94 -4.23 6.96 -9.00
C GLN A 94 -5.73 6.71 -8.77
N LEU A 95 -6.21 6.84 -7.54
CA LEU A 95 -7.60 6.53 -7.17
C LEU A 95 -8.66 7.19 -8.09
N PRO A 96 -8.57 8.47 -8.48
CA PRO A 96 -9.59 9.10 -9.35
C PRO A 96 -9.68 8.49 -10.76
N LYS A 97 -8.67 7.74 -11.18
CA LYS A 97 -8.61 7.08 -12.50
C LYS A 97 -9.08 5.64 -12.46
N LEU A 98 -9.28 5.09 -11.27
CA LEU A 98 -9.73 3.73 -11.06
C LEU A 98 -11.25 3.71 -10.87
N LYS A 99 -11.87 2.62 -11.32
CA LYS A 99 -13.30 2.35 -11.15
C LYS A 99 -13.42 0.95 -10.58
N GLY A 100 -14.22 0.79 -9.53
CA GLY A 100 -14.46 -0.50 -8.86
C GLY A 100 -15.68 -0.46 -7.98
#